data_AF-A0A8T0DPI8-F1
#
_entry.id   AF-A0A8T0DPI8-F1
#
_cell.length_a   1.000
_cell.length_b   1.000
_cell.length_c   1.000
_cell.angle_alpha   90.00
_cell.angle_beta   90.00
_cell.angle_gamma   90.00
#
_symmetry.space_group_name_H-M   'P 1'
#
loop_
_entity.id
_entity.type
_entity.pdbx_description
1 polymer ?
#
loop_
_entity_poly.entity_id
_entity_poly.type
_entity_poly.pdbx_seq_one_letter_code
_entity_poly.pdbx_strand_id
1 'polypeptide(L)'
;MSTVAQTASPDRSTVINKECGQPHVLLLNDSAGVVFVLEEDHIRIDILGGSRGFLEHLRRSWSRLQSPGYLREEGVKTDPNVTSILCSTVELYPAITENEFYWIDNDHFEACPIRVRVRRNAVNIYQQQE
;
A
#
# COMPACT_ATOMS: atom_id res chain seq x y z
N MET A 1 -19.16 6.60 -42.59
CA MET A 1 -18.10 5.93 -41.79
C MET A 1 -17.31 7.04 -41.13
N SER A 2 -17.43 7.18 -39.80
CA SER A 2 -16.81 8.28 -39.04
C SER A 2 -15.63 7.73 -38.25
N THR A 3 -14.42 8.18 -38.58
CA THR A 3 -13.17 7.79 -37.93
C THR A 3 -12.98 8.65 -36.69
N VAL A 4 -13.06 8.03 -35.51
CA VAL A 4 -12.72 8.69 -34.24
C VAL A 4 -11.20 8.76 -34.14
N ALA A 5 -10.66 9.98 -34.15
CA ALA A 5 -9.25 10.23 -33.89
C ALA A 5 -8.95 9.87 -32.43
N GLN A 6 -8.13 8.84 -32.20
CA GLN A 6 -7.43 8.66 -30.94
C GLN A 6 -6.51 9.86 -30.76
N THR A 7 -6.87 10.75 -29.84
CA THR A 7 -5.98 11.79 -29.34
C THR A 7 -4.81 11.10 -28.66
N ALA A 8 -3.67 11.04 -29.35
CA ALA A 8 -2.42 10.59 -28.77
C ALA A 8 -2.15 11.41 -27.51
N SER A 9 -2.06 10.71 -26.38
CA SER A 9 -1.59 11.31 -25.12
C SER A 9 -0.26 12.00 -25.40
N PRO A 10 -0.05 13.26 -24.99
CA PRO A 10 1.18 13.98 -25.30
C PRO A 10 2.36 13.20 -24.72
N ASP A 11 3.37 12.95 -25.54
CA ASP A 11 4.59 12.25 -25.16
C ASP A 11 5.28 12.97 -24.00
N ARG A 12 5.18 12.41 -22.79
CA ARG A 12 5.77 12.96 -21.55
C ARG A 12 7.19 12.45 -21.32
N SER A 13 7.83 11.81 -22.30
CA SER A 13 9.21 11.29 -22.21
C SER A 13 10.26 12.35 -21.86
N THR A 14 9.95 13.63 -22.07
CA THR A 14 10.82 14.78 -21.76
C THR A 14 10.64 15.34 -20.35
N VAL A 15 9.64 14.87 -19.60
CA VAL A 15 9.40 15.31 -18.21
C VAL A 15 10.39 14.60 -17.29
N ILE A 16 11.53 15.25 -17.05
CA ILE A 16 12.50 14.82 -16.04
C ILE A 16 11.93 15.15 -14.66
N ASN A 17 11.37 14.14 -13.99
CA ASN A 17 10.98 14.28 -12.58
C ASN A 17 12.26 14.31 -11.73
N LYS A 18 12.62 15.49 -11.21
CA LYS A 18 13.81 15.69 -10.35
C LYS A 18 13.74 14.93 -9.02
N GLU A 19 12.55 14.53 -8.60
CA GLU A 19 12.33 13.76 -7.37
C GLU A 19 12.42 12.25 -7.63
N CYS A 20 12.49 11.83 -8.90
CA CYS A 20 12.64 10.43 -9.25
C CYS A 20 13.96 9.87 -8.68
N GLY A 21 13.86 8.86 -7.82
CA GLY A 21 15.00 8.23 -7.16
C GLY A 21 15.45 8.91 -5.86
N GLN A 22 14.79 9.98 -5.42
CA GLN A 22 15.03 10.54 -4.08
C GLN A 22 14.19 9.81 -3.03
N PRO A 23 14.80 9.36 -1.91
CA PRO A 23 14.04 8.78 -0.82
C PRO A 23 13.24 9.87 -0.09
N HIS A 24 11.92 9.68 0.01
CA HIS A 24 11.07 10.52 0.86
C HIS A 24 10.94 9.88 2.25
N VAL A 25 11.30 10.63 3.29
CA VAL A 25 11.21 10.17 4.67
C VAL A 25 9.94 10.73 5.32
N LEU A 26 9.15 9.84 5.91
CA LEU A 26 7.92 10.19 6.62
C LEU A 26 8.03 9.72 8.07
N LEU A 27 7.81 10.65 9.00
CA LEU A 27 7.75 10.34 10.43
C LEU A 27 6.28 10.11 10.82
N LEU A 28 5.99 8.92 11.34
CA LEU A 28 4.63 8.51 11.71
C LEU A 28 4.52 8.49 13.24
N ASN A 29 4.00 9.58 13.81
CA ASN A 29 3.93 9.73 15.27
C ASN A 29 2.60 9.23 15.88
N ASP A 30 1.53 9.15 15.09
CA ASP A 30 0.17 8.82 15.56
C ASP A 30 -0.55 7.85 14.60
N SER A 31 0.18 6.93 13.99
CA SER A 31 -0.40 5.90 13.12
C SER A 31 -0.88 4.70 13.95
N ALA A 32 -2.12 4.27 13.75
CA ALA A 32 -2.65 3.02 14.28
C ALA A 32 -2.04 1.78 13.61
N GLY A 33 -1.46 1.94 12.42
CA GLY A 33 -0.81 0.86 11.70
C GLY A 33 -0.38 1.28 10.31
N VAL A 34 0.44 0.43 9.69
CA VAL A 34 0.91 0.59 8.32
C VAL A 34 0.68 -0.74 7.61
N VAL A 35 0.08 -0.69 6.42
CA VAL A 35 -0.19 -1.86 5.60
C VAL A 35 0.51 -1.70 4.25
N PHE A 36 1.21 -2.74 3.82
CA PHE A 36 1.85 -2.81 2.52
C PHE A 36 1.04 -3.72 1.62
N VAL A 37 0.58 -3.19 0.49
CA VAL A 37 -0.21 -3.93 -0.51
C VAL A 37 0.53 -3.90 -1.83
N LEU A 38 0.62 -5.05 -2.49
CA LEU A 38 1.10 -5.12 -3.86
C LEU A 38 0.02 -4.57 -4.79
N GLU A 39 0.35 -3.55 -5.59
CA GLU A 39 -0.53 -3.00 -6.61
C GLU A 39 0.23 -3.03 -7.94
N GLU A 40 -0.03 -4.09 -8.72
CA GLU A 40 0.66 -4.41 -9.97
C GLU A 40 2.20 -4.46 -9.79
N ASP A 41 2.88 -3.41 -10.24
CA ASP A 41 4.33 -3.25 -10.25
C ASP A 41 4.86 -2.37 -9.11
N HIS A 42 3.97 -1.92 -8.22
CA HIS A 42 4.25 -0.97 -7.13
C HIS A 42 3.78 -1.52 -5.79
N ILE A 43 4.29 -0.91 -4.72
CA ILE A 43 3.82 -1.10 -3.36
C ILE A 43 2.94 0.10 -3.03
N ARG A 44 1.68 -0.18 -2.70
CA ARG A 44 0.82 0.78 -2.03
C ARG A 44 1.01 0.64 -0.53
N ILE A 45 1.37 1.74 0.10
CA ILE A 45 1.49 1.86 1.56
C ILE A 45 0.23 2.57 2.05
N ASP A 46 -0.55 1.90 2.87
CA ASP A 46 -1.70 2.49 3.55
C ASP A 46 -1.33 2.79 5.01
N ILE A 47 -1.29 4.08 5.35
CA ILE A 47 -1.03 4.56 6.70
C ILE A 47 -2.37 4.81 7.38
N LEU A 48 -2.63 4.05 8.44
CA LEU A 48 -3.88 4.13 9.19
C LEU A 48 -3.72 5.18 10.30
N GLY A 49 -4.53 6.23 10.28
CA GLY A 49 -4.54 7.23 11.36
C GLY A 49 -5.03 6.64 12.69
N GLY A 50 -4.45 7.10 13.80
CA GLY A 50 -4.89 6.80 15.16
C GLY A 50 -6.40 7.01 15.35
N SER A 51 -7.04 6.13 16.11
CA SER A 51 -8.43 6.33 16.57
C SER A 51 -8.42 7.07 17.91
N ARG A 52 -9.33 8.02 18.11
CA ARG A 52 -9.43 8.76 19.37
C ARG A 52 -10.19 8.00 20.47
N GLY A 53 -10.58 6.75 20.24
CA GLY A 53 -11.19 5.89 21.26
C GLY A 53 -11.56 4.48 20.77
N PHE A 54 -11.82 3.58 21.73
CA PHE A 54 -12.12 2.16 21.50
C PHE A 54 -13.35 1.91 20.61
N LEU A 55 -14.45 2.64 20.84
CA LEU A 55 -15.68 2.47 20.03
C LEU A 55 -15.48 2.88 18.58
N GLU A 56 -14.70 3.94 18.36
CA GLU A 56 -14.32 4.37 17.03
C GLU A 56 -13.43 3.32 16.34
N HIS A 57 -12.46 2.78 17.08
CA HIS A 57 -11.62 1.68 16.61
C HIS A 57 -12.45 0.46 16.20
N LEU A 58 -13.36 -0.01 17.06
CA LEU A 58 -14.23 -1.16 16.75
C LEU A 58 -15.10 -0.90 15.52
N ARG A 59 -15.72 0.28 15.43
CA ARG A 59 -16.55 0.65 14.28
C ARG A 59 -15.73 0.63 12.99
N ARG A 60 -14.49 1.13 13.03
CA ARG A 60 -13.55 1.12 11.90
C ARG A 60 -13.11 -0.30 11.52
N SER A 61 -12.75 -1.14 12.49
CA SER A 61 -12.38 -2.54 12.25
C SER A 61 -13.54 -3.30 11.62
N TRP A 62 -14.76 -3.10 12.13
CA TRP A 62 -15.96 -3.74 11.61
C TRP A 62 -16.29 -3.29 10.18
N SER A 63 -16.21 -1.99 9.90
CA SER A 63 -16.42 -1.49 8.52
C SER A 63 -15.38 -2.00 7.55
N ARG A 64 -14.12 -2.21 7.98
CA ARG A 64 -13.06 -2.79 7.15
C ARG A 64 -13.35 -4.24 6.82
N LEU A 65 -13.70 -5.06 7.81
CA LEU A 65 -14.06 -6.47 7.61
C LEU A 65 -15.27 -6.66 6.68
N GLN A 66 -16.24 -5.75 6.74
CA GLN A 66 -17.42 -5.78 5.87
C GLN A 66 -17.20 -5.16 4.49
N SER A 67 -16.10 -4.44 4.29
CA SER A 67 -15.84 -3.79 3.01
C SER A 67 -15.55 -4.84 1.94
N PRO A 68 -16.06 -4.69 0.70
CA PRO A 68 -15.68 -5.54 -0.43
C PRO A 68 -14.15 -5.54 -0.66
N GLY A 69 -13.48 -4.49 -0.16
CA GLY A 69 -12.04 -4.28 -0.11
C GLY A 69 -11.25 -5.30 0.69
N TYR A 70 -11.87 -5.92 1.70
CA TYR A 70 -11.20 -6.96 2.50
C TYR A 70 -10.97 -8.25 1.70
N LEU A 71 -11.78 -8.47 0.65
CA LEU A 71 -11.66 -9.61 -0.27
C LEU A 71 -11.05 -9.22 -1.63
N ARG A 72 -10.88 -7.92 -1.92
CA ARG A 72 -10.36 -7.41 -3.20
C ARG A 72 -9.59 -6.12 -2.99
N GLU A 73 -8.38 -6.03 -3.53
CA GLU A 73 -7.37 -4.95 -3.38
C GLU A 73 -7.83 -3.49 -3.60
N GLU A 74 -9.10 -3.22 -3.94
CA GLU A 74 -9.61 -1.90 -4.37
C GLU A 74 -10.21 -1.04 -3.25
N GLY A 75 -10.50 -1.58 -2.06
CA GLY A 75 -11.43 -0.93 -1.12
C GLY A 75 -10.87 0.05 -0.07
N VAL A 76 -9.58 0.40 -0.09
CA VAL A 76 -9.00 1.33 0.91
C VAL A 76 -9.10 2.81 0.51
N LYS A 77 -9.52 3.11 -0.73
CA LYS A 77 -9.60 4.50 -1.25
C LYS A 77 -10.69 5.38 -0.60
N THR A 78 -11.55 4.86 0.29
CA THR A 78 -12.71 5.59 0.83
C THR A 78 -12.66 5.90 2.33
N ASP A 79 -11.64 5.48 3.07
CA ASP A 79 -11.48 5.87 4.48
C ASP A 79 -10.70 7.20 4.56
N PRO A 80 -11.32 8.31 5.00
CA PRO A 80 -10.63 9.60 5.10
C PRO A 80 -9.49 9.61 6.12
N ASN A 81 -9.38 8.58 6.95
CA ASN A 81 -8.29 8.41 7.92
C ASN A 81 -7.16 7.52 7.41
N VAL A 82 -7.18 7.14 6.13
CA VAL A 82 -6.10 6.38 5.51
C VAL A 82 -5.38 7.25 4.50
N THR A 83 -4.07 7.37 4.68
CA THR A 83 -3.19 8.02 3.71
C THR A 83 -2.50 6.93 2.89
N SER A 84 -2.79 6.87 1.59
CA SER A 84 -2.18 5.91 0.66
C SER A 84 -1.05 6.55 -0.14
N ILE A 85 0.09 5.86 -0.20
CA ILE A 85 1.28 6.29 -0.94
C ILE A 85 1.73 5.17 -1.86
N LEU A 86 2.06 5.47 -3.11
CA LEU A 86 2.61 4.51 -4.06
C LEU A 86 4.13 4.65 -4.15
N CYS A 87 4.84 3.53 -4.07
CA CYS A 87 6.30 3.50 -4.18
C CYS A 87 6.79 2.18 -4.79
N SER A 88 8.05 2.12 -5.21
CA SER A 88 8.68 0.89 -5.72
C SER A 88 9.47 0.12 -4.66
N THR A 89 9.92 0.82 -3.62
CA THR A 89 10.69 0.28 -2.49
C THR A 89 10.38 1.13 -1.28
N VAL A 90 10.23 0.48 -0.12
CA VAL A 90 10.01 1.13 1.16
C VAL A 90 10.95 0.56 2.21
N GLU A 91 11.44 1.43 3.08
CA GLU A 91 12.16 1.06 4.28
C GLU A 91 11.35 1.53 5.48
N LEU A 92 11.13 0.64 6.44
CA LEU A 92 10.41 0.93 7.67
C LEU A 92 11.36 0.76 8.85
N TYR A 93 11.46 1.81 9.65
CA TYR A 93 12.29 1.86 10.86
C TYR A 93 11.36 2.05 12.06
N PRO A 94 10.86 0.95 12.68
CA PRO A 94 10.02 1.06 13.87
C PRO A 94 10.84 1.66 15.02
N ALA A 95 10.26 2.61 15.75
CA ALA A 95 10.90 3.21 16.93
C ALA A 95 10.90 2.24 18.14
N ILE A 96 9.93 1.34 18.19
CA ILE A 96 9.75 0.33 19.23
C ILE A 96 9.61 -1.02 18.54
N THR A 97 10.41 -2.00 18.94
CA THR A 97 10.42 -3.36 18.38
C THR A 97 10.08 -4.44 19.41
N GLU A 98 10.17 -4.13 20.70
CA GLU A 98 9.91 -5.09 21.77
C GLU A 98 8.41 -5.44 21.85
N ASN A 99 8.09 -6.73 21.75
CA ASN A 99 6.71 -7.27 21.73
C ASN A 99 5.82 -6.74 20.59
N GLU A 100 6.42 -6.21 19.52
CA GLU A 100 5.73 -5.77 18.31
C GLU A 100 5.96 -6.78 17.19
N PHE A 101 4.96 -6.96 16.32
CA PHE A 101 5.00 -7.98 15.27
C PHE A 101 4.48 -7.46 13.94
N TYR A 102 5.14 -7.86 12.86
CA TYR A 102 4.61 -7.76 11.51
C TYR A 102 3.81 -9.02 11.17
N TRP A 103 2.71 -8.82 10.44
CA TRP A 103 1.91 -9.91 9.89
C TRP A 103 2.12 -9.96 8.38
N ILE A 104 2.64 -11.09 7.88
CA ILE A 104 2.96 -11.31 6.46
C ILE A 104 2.41 -12.68 6.09
N ASP A 105 1.53 -12.74 5.09
CA ASP A 105 0.92 -13.98 4.58
C ASP A 105 0.32 -14.90 5.67
N ASN A 106 -0.29 -14.28 6.69
CA ASN A 106 -0.86 -14.91 7.90
C ASN A 106 0.16 -15.47 8.93
N ASP A 107 1.45 -15.32 8.69
CA ASP A 107 2.48 -15.56 9.69
C ASP A 107 2.87 -14.25 10.41
N HIS A 108 3.45 -14.37 11.60
CA HIS A 108 3.93 -13.24 12.38
C HIS A 108 5.45 -13.29 12.53
N PHE A 109 6.08 -12.10 12.47
CA PHE A 109 7.51 -11.91 12.58
C PHE A 109 7.79 -10.78 13.57
N GLU A 110 8.82 -10.92 14.40
CA GLU A 110 9.23 -9.86 15.32
C GLU A 110 9.56 -8.57 14.56
N ALA A 111 9.06 -7.44 15.07
CA ALA A 111 9.29 -6.15 14.46
C ALA A 111 10.77 -5.80 14.49
N CYS A 112 11.32 -5.43 13.34
CA CYS A 112 12.67 -4.92 13.18
C CYS A 112 12.73 -4.00 11.96
N PRO A 113 13.81 -3.24 11.73
CA PRO A 113 13.95 -2.48 10.50
C PRO A 113 13.86 -3.39 9.27
N ILE A 114 12.92 -3.09 8.36
CA ILE A 114 12.69 -3.88 7.15
C ILE A 114 12.82 -3.04 5.89
N ARG A 115 13.17 -3.70 4.78
CA ARG A 115 13.09 -3.17 3.42
C ARG A 115 12.17 -4.04 2.60
N VAL A 116 11.12 -3.45 2.03
CA VAL A 116 10.16 -4.13 1.16
C VAL A 116 10.37 -3.66 -0.28
N ARG A 117 10.41 -4.60 -1.21
CA ARG A 117 10.59 -4.35 -2.65
C ARG A 117 9.78 -5.36 -3.46
N VAL A 118 9.15 -4.90 -4.54
CA VAL A 118 8.48 -5.78 -5.50
C VAL A 118 9.50 -6.45 -6.40
N ARG A 119 9.36 -7.77 -6.58
CA ARG A 119 10.09 -8.54 -7.60
C ARG A 119 9.11 -8.96 -8.69
N ARG A 120 9.29 -8.41 -9.89
CA ARG A 120 8.49 -8.78 -11.06
C ARG A 120 8.85 -10.20 -11.52
N ASN A 121 7.83 -10.96 -11.92
CA ASN A 121 7.96 -12.33 -12.45
C ASN A 121 8.76 -13.28 -11.54
N ALA A 122 8.65 -13.09 -10.22
CA ALA A 122 9.37 -13.92 -9.25
C ALA A 122 8.78 -15.33 -9.11
N VAL A 123 7.50 -15.50 -9.42
CA VAL A 123 6.75 -16.75 -9.27
C VAL A 123 6.00 -17.02 -10.56
N ASN A 124 6.11 -18.26 -11.07
CA ASN A 124 5.28 -18.74 -12.16
C ASN A 124 4.05 -19.42 -11.56
N ILE A 125 2.88 -18.81 -11.75
CA ILE A 125 1.61 -19.42 -11.34
C ILE A 125 1.05 -20.16 -12.56
N TYR A 126 0.81 -21.46 -12.40
CA TYR A 126 0.11 -22.23 -13.43
C TYR A 126 -1.37 -21.86 -13.39
N GLN A 127 -1.84 -21.17 -14.43
CA GLN A 127 -3.28 -20.97 -14.64
C GLN A 127 -3.81 -22.21 -15.37
N GLN A 128 -4.78 -22.91 -14.75
CA GLN A 128 -5.57 -23.89 -15.48
C GLN A 128 -6.33 -23.16 -16.58
N GLN A 129 -6.02 -23.49 -17.83
CA GLN A 129 -6.83 -23.08 -18.97
C GLN A 129 -8.13 -23.90 -18.90
N GLU A 130 -9.23 -23.23 -18.56
CA GLU A 130 -10.59 -23.73 -18.82
C GLU A 130 -10.99 -23.48 -20.27
#